data_AF-I4MBL0-F1
#
_entry.id   AF-I4MBL0-F1
#
_cell.length_a   1.000
_cell.length_b   1.000
_cell.length_c   1.000
_cell.angle_alpha   90.00
_cell.angle_beta   90.00
_cell.angle_gamma   90.00
#
_symmetry.space_group_name_H-M   'P 1'
#
loop_
_entity.id
_entity.type
_entity.pdbx_description
1 polymer ?
#
loop_
_entity_poly.entity_id
_entity_poly.type
_entity_poly.pdbx_seq_one_letter_code
_entity_poly.pdbx_strand_id
1 'polypeptide(L)'
;MAENNNSAVLENEEELTSYTTETNAGAGTGTSAIEPGYGTGRRKEAVARVRLVPGSGKWTINGRTLEEYFPSRLLQREVNSPIVLLKLEGKFDVVVLVDGGGTTGQAGAIRLGVARALNSIDRDANRIALKKAGFLTRDARVVERKKAGLHKARRAPQFSKR
;
A
#
# COMPACT_ATOMS: atom_id res chain seq x y z
N MET A 1 -72.69 29.31 0.93
CA MET A 1 -73.30 28.13 1.55
C MET A 1 -72.85 26.90 0.80
N ALA A 2 -72.52 25.84 1.57
CA ALA A 2 -72.07 24.50 1.20
C ALA A 2 -70.65 24.36 0.65
N GLU A 3 -69.82 23.37 1.02
CA GLU A 3 -69.71 22.46 2.18
C GLU A 3 -68.35 21.74 2.02
N ASN A 4 -67.72 21.39 3.16
CA ASN A 4 -66.91 20.20 3.47
C ASN A 4 -65.95 19.58 2.42
N ASN A 5 -64.66 19.45 2.78
CA ASN A 5 -64.12 18.20 3.35
C ASN A 5 -62.60 18.26 3.61
N ASN A 6 -62.27 18.28 4.89
CA ASN A 6 -61.26 17.47 5.58
C ASN A 6 -59.95 17.09 4.84
N SER A 7 -58.81 17.57 5.35
CA SER A 7 -57.66 16.68 5.58
C SER A 7 -56.77 17.26 6.67
N ALA A 8 -56.56 16.44 7.71
CA ALA A 8 -55.70 16.71 8.84
C ALA A 8 -54.24 16.87 8.39
N VAL A 9 -53.59 17.96 8.82
CA VAL A 9 -52.14 18.10 8.75
C VAL A 9 -51.56 17.33 9.94
N LEU A 10 -51.07 16.13 9.68
CA LEU A 10 -50.21 15.40 10.62
C LEU A 10 -48.79 15.96 10.46
N GLU A 11 -48.29 16.56 11.53
CA GLU A 11 -46.87 16.83 11.74
C GLU A 11 -46.15 15.48 11.79
N ASN A 12 -45.53 15.08 10.68
CA ASN A 12 -44.53 14.02 10.71
C ASN A 12 -43.20 14.66 11.14
N GLU A 13 -42.92 14.57 12.43
CA GLU A 13 -41.57 14.61 12.96
C GLU A 13 -40.79 13.44 12.32
N GLU A 14 -40.02 13.73 11.27
CA GLU A 14 -39.01 12.79 10.79
C GLU A 14 -37.88 12.74 11.82
N GLU A 15 -38.05 11.88 12.83
CA GLU A 15 -36.95 11.51 13.72
C GLU A 15 -35.80 10.94 12.88
N LEU A 16 -34.64 11.61 12.94
CA LEU A 16 -33.37 11.11 12.43
C LEU A 16 -32.96 9.81 13.17
N THR A 17 -33.57 8.70 12.77
CA THR A 17 -33.25 7.36 13.25
C THR A 17 -32.17 6.74 12.39
N SER A 18 -30.96 7.28 12.48
CA SER A 18 -29.75 6.51 12.15
C SER A 18 -28.53 7.05 12.88
N TYR A 19 -28.46 6.79 14.18
CA TYR A 19 -27.17 6.78 14.89
C TYR A 19 -26.35 5.60 14.37
N THR A 20 -25.62 5.79 13.28
CA THR A 20 -24.52 4.91 12.93
C THR A 20 -23.38 5.21 13.92
N THR A 21 -23.09 4.27 14.80
CA THR A 21 -21.94 4.30 15.73
C THR A 21 -20.61 3.96 15.03
N GLU A 22 -20.51 4.26 13.73
CA GLU A 22 -19.26 4.12 13.00
C GLU A 22 -18.36 5.30 13.33
N THR A 23 -17.59 5.14 14.40
CA THR A 23 -16.41 5.97 14.61
C THR A 23 -15.48 5.77 13.41
N ASN A 24 -15.28 6.82 12.62
CA ASN A 24 -14.25 6.86 11.60
C ASN A 24 -12.91 6.56 12.29
N ALA A 25 -12.41 5.33 12.11
CA ALA A 25 -11.31 4.79 12.88
C ALA A 25 -9.97 5.43 12.47
N GLY A 26 -9.76 6.67 12.89
CA GLY A 26 -8.45 7.32 13.00
C GLY A 26 -7.62 7.32 11.71
N ALA A 27 -8.10 7.96 10.65
CA ALA A 27 -7.22 8.43 9.58
C ALA A 27 -6.39 9.62 10.12
N GLY A 28 -5.06 9.47 10.19
CA GLY A 28 -4.15 10.61 10.36
C GLY A 28 -3.58 10.90 11.77
N THR A 29 -3.82 10.06 12.79
CA THR A 29 -3.25 10.25 14.15
C THR A 29 -1.79 9.81 14.32
N GLY A 30 -1.11 9.37 13.25
CA GLY A 30 0.31 9.00 13.33
C GLY A 30 1.19 10.18 13.77
N THR A 31 2.00 9.98 14.81
CA THR A 31 2.84 11.00 15.49
C THR A 31 4.17 11.31 14.78
N SER A 32 4.35 10.83 13.55
CA SER A 32 5.63 10.94 12.83
C SER A 32 5.93 12.37 12.39
N ALA A 33 7.21 12.74 12.43
CA ALA A 33 7.71 14.00 11.87
C ALA A 33 7.34 14.15 10.37
N ILE A 34 7.05 15.38 9.94
CA ILE A 34 6.66 15.71 8.57
C ILE A 34 7.89 16.26 7.84
N GLU A 35 8.81 15.35 7.51
CA GLU A 35 10.03 15.67 6.76
C GLU A 35 10.07 14.89 5.44
N PRO A 36 10.75 15.41 4.40
CA PRO A 36 10.94 14.66 3.18
C PRO A 36 11.84 13.44 3.43
N GLY A 37 11.43 12.29 2.93
CA GLY A 37 12.13 11.02 3.11
C GLY A 37 12.64 10.44 1.80
N TYR A 38 13.77 9.73 1.86
CA TYR A 38 14.27 8.93 0.75
C TYR A 38 14.40 7.46 1.15
N GLY A 39 14.06 6.56 0.24
CA GLY A 39 14.18 5.13 0.43
C GLY A 39 14.41 4.39 -0.89
N THR A 40 15.15 3.29 -0.82
CA THR A 40 15.31 2.38 -1.96
C THR A 40 14.88 0.98 -1.56
N GLY A 41 14.04 0.35 -2.37
CA GLY A 41 13.61 -1.03 -2.21
C GLY A 41 14.01 -1.89 -3.40
N ARG A 42 14.24 -3.19 -3.16
CA ARG A 42 14.60 -4.16 -4.20
C ARG A 42 13.92 -5.49 -3.92
N ARG A 43 13.32 -6.10 -4.94
CA ARG A 43 12.73 -7.45 -4.86
C ARG A 43 12.85 -8.16 -6.20
N LYS A 44 13.33 -9.41 -6.18
CA LYS A 44 13.75 -10.12 -7.40
C LYS A 44 14.72 -9.22 -8.19
N GLU A 45 14.37 -8.88 -9.42
CA GLU A 45 15.12 -7.98 -10.30
C GLU A 45 14.66 -6.52 -10.21
N ALA A 46 13.50 -6.24 -9.61
CA ALA A 46 12.96 -4.89 -9.55
C ALA A 46 13.69 -4.02 -8.53
N VAL A 47 13.99 -2.78 -8.94
CA VAL A 47 14.58 -1.73 -8.11
C VAL A 47 13.62 -0.54 -8.08
N ALA A 48 13.30 -0.06 -6.88
CA ALA A 48 12.41 1.07 -6.66
C ALA A 48 13.14 2.15 -5.86
N ARG A 49 13.24 3.35 -6.42
CA ARG A 49 13.72 4.57 -5.76
C ARG A 49 12.49 5.39 -5.38
N VAL A 50 12.32 5.60 -4.08
CA VAL A 50 11.14 6.25 -3.50
C VAL A 50 11.56 7.56 -2.85
N ARG A 51 10.82 8.62 -3.15
CA ARG A 51 10.87 9.90 -2.44
C ARG A 51 9.50 10.15 -1.82
N LEU A 52 9.50 10.42 -0.52
CA LEU A 52 8.33 10.88 0.21
C LEU A 52 8.46 12.39 0.39
N VAL A 53 7.41 13.10 0.00
CA VAL A 53 7.29 14.54 0.17
C VAL A 53 6.08 14.78 1.06
N PRO A 54 6.14 15.66 2.07
CA PRO A 54 4.96 15.98 2.86
C PRO A 54 3.91 16.63 1.96
N GLY A 55 2.68 16.12 1.99
CA GLY A 55 1.67 16.44 0.98
C GLY A 55 0.31 15.80 1.23
N SER A 56 -0.44 15.59 0.15
CA SER A 56 -1.87 15.24 0.15
C SER A 56 -2.18 13.73 0.02
N GLY A 57 -1.18 12.87 -0.13
CA GLY A 57 -1.39 11.42 -0.36
C GLY A 57 -1.35 11.00 -1.83
N LYS A 58 -0.87 11.86 -2.74
CA LYS A 58 -0.81 11.55 -4.18
C LYS A 58 0.30 10.55 -4.49
N TRP A 59 -0.01 9.60 -5.37
CA TRP A 59 0.94 8.61 -5.86
C TRP A 59 1.32 8.90 -7.31
N THR A 60 2.63 8.94 -7.57
CA THR A 60 3.18 9.05 -8.92
C THR A 60 4.25 7.99 -9.13
N ILE A 61 3.99 7.03 -10.02
CA ILE A 61 4.90 5.93 -10.35
C ILE A 61 5.32 6.09 -11.81
N ASN A 62 6.59 6.40 -12.06
CA ASN A 62 7.12 6.63 -13.42
C ASN A 62 6.26 7.63 -14.24
N GLY A 63 5.68 8.64 -13.59
CA GLY A 63 4.81 9.64 -14.22
C GLY A 63 3.35 9.23 -14.40
N ARG A 64 2.94 8.03 -13.97
CA ARG A 64 1.56 7.54 -14.00
C ARG A 64 0.94 7.47 -12.60
N THR A 65 -0.38 7.40 -12.54
CA THR A 65 -1.10 7.20 -11.26
C THR A 65 -0.99 5.75 -10.78
N LEU A 66 -1.27 5.52 -9.49
CA LEU A 66 -1.21 4.18 -8.89
C LEU A 66 -2.17 3.18 -9.57
N GLU A 67 -3.37 3.64 -9.89
CA GLU A 67 -4.43 2.82 -10.49
C GLU A 67 -4.10 2.43 -11.94
N GLU A 68 -3.52 3.36 -12.70
CA GLU A 68 -3.10 3.11 -14.07
C GLU A 68 -1.89 2.17 -14.14
N TYR A 69 -0.93 2.33 -13.22
CA TYR A 69 0.28 1.51 -13.21
C TYR A 69 0.04 0.08 -12.70
N PHE A 70 -0.82 -0.08 -11.67
CA PHE A 70 -1.19 -1.37 -11.12
C PHE A 70 -2.70 -1.60 -11.26
N PRO A 71 -3.16 -2.32 -12.30
CA PRO A 71 -4.58 -2.64 -12.45
C PRO A 71 -5.13 -3.53 -11.32
N SER A 72 -4.26 -4.31 -10.66
CA SER A 72 -4.66 -5.21 -9.59
C SER A 72 -4.77 -4.49 -8.24
N ARG A 73 -5.96 -4.53 -7.63
CA ARG A 73 -6.21 -3.96 -6.29
C ARG A 73 -5.38 -4.59 -5.18
N LEU A 74 -4.95 -5.85 -5.34
CA LEU A 74 -4.06 -6.51 -4.38
C LEU A 74 -2.67 -5.85 -4.36
N LEU A 75 -2.14 -5.50 -5.52
CA LEU A 75 -0.83 -4.85 -5.63
C LEU A 75 -0.88 -3.41 -5.09
N GLN A 76 -1.97 -2.69 -5.35
CA GLN A 76 -2.21 -1.37 -4.78
C GLN A 76 -2.21 -1.40 -3.24
N ARG A 77 -2.92 -2.37 -2.64
CA ARG A 77 -2.91 -2.60 -1.18
C ARG A 77 -1.52 -2.95 -0.66
N GLU A 78 -0.77 -3.79 -1.37
CA GLU A 78 0.60 -4.17 -0.98
C GLU A 78 1.52 -2.95 -0.92
N VAL A 79 1.40 -2.04 -1.88
CA VAL A 79 2.18 -0.79 -1.95
C VAL A 79 1.80 0.20 -0.84
N ASN A 80 0.51 0.31 -0.51
CA ASN A 80 0.00 1.22 0.53
C ASN A 80 0.21 0.72 1.97
N SER A 81 0.37 -0.59 2.17
CA SER A 81 0.47 -1.26 3.47
C SER A 81 1.34 -0.55 4.54
N PRO A 82 2.56 -0.04 4.26
CA PRO A 82 3.38 0.62 5.29
C PRO A 82 2.81 1.97 5.75
N ILE A 83 2.09 2.71 4.90
CA ILE A 83 1.45 3.99 5.25
C ILE A 83 0.20 3.73 6.09
N VAL A 84 -0.59 2.72 5.70
CA VAL A 84 -1.79 2.29 6.44
C VAL A 84 -1.41 1.82 7.85
N LEU A 85 -0.33 1.03 7.98
CA LEU A 85 0.15 0.53 9.27
C LEU A 85 0.46 1.67 10.27
N LEU A 86 1.08 2.74 9.77
CA LEU A 86 1.44 3.90 10.59
C LEU A 86 0.32 4.95 10.68
N LYS A 87 -0.83 4.71 10.04
CA LYS A 87 -1.96 5.66 9.96
C LYS A 87 -1.54 7.05 9.45
N LEU A 88 -0.65 7.07 8.46
CA LEU A 88 -0.11 8.29 7.83
C LEU A 88 -0.76 8.58 6.48
N GLU A 89 -1.97 8.07 6.26
CA GLU A 89 -2.74 8.31 5.05
C GLU A 89 -2.98 9.81 4.86
N GLY A 90 -2.77 10.30 3.63
CA GLY A 90 -2.96 11.71 3.29
C GLY A 90 -1.89 12.68 3.82
N LYS A 91 -0.82 12.20 4.48
CA LYS A 91 0.27 13.07 4.98
C LYS A 91 1.46 13.21 4.03
N PHE A 92 1.67 12.22 3.15
CA PHE A 92 2.82 12.16 2.26
C PHE A 92 2.38 11.90 0.83
N ASP A 93 2.91 12.69 -0.10
CA ASP A 93 2.93 12.36 -1.52
C ASP A 93 4.10 11.41 -1.80
N VAL A 94 3.87 10.39 -2.62
CA VAL A 94 4.84 9.35 -2.94
C VAL A 94 5.24 9.46 -4.41
N VAL A 95 6.50 9.80 -4.65
CA VAL A 95 7.10 9.83 -5.99
C VAL A 95 8.05 8.64 -6.12
N VAL A 96 7.77 7.77 -7.08
CA VAL A 96 8.47 6.50 -7.25
C VAL A 96 9.03 6.41 -8.67
N LEU A 97 10.32 6.08 -8.74
CA LEU A 97 10.97 5.61 -9.97
C LEU A 97 11.27 4.12 -9.83
N VAL A 98 10.73 3.31 -10.75
CA VAL A 98 10.87 1.86 -10.73
C VAL A 98 11.37 1.33 -12.06
N ASP A 99 12.35 0.44 -11.98
CA ASP A 99 12.96 -0.23 -13.11
C ASP A 99 13.15 -1.74 -12.82
N GLY A 100 13.15 -2.55 -13.88
CA GLY A 100 13.37 -4.00 -13.84
C GLY A 100 12.20 -4.86 -13.33
N GLY A 101 12.36 -6.17 -13.50
CA GLY A 101 11.42 -7.20 -13.02
C GLY A 101 10.04 -7.14 -13.69
N GLY A 102 9.00 -7.45 -12.90
CA GLY A 102 7.60 -7.38 -13.32
C GLY A 102 6.71 -6.85 -12.21
N THR A 103 5.41 -6.65 -12.48
CA THR A 103 4.47 -5.92 -11.61
C THR A 103 4.49 -6.35 -10.13
N THR A 104 4.49 -7.65 -9.86
CA THR A 104 4.54 -8.20 -8.48
C THR A 104 5.89 -7.95 -7.78
N GLY A 105 6.99 -8.02 -8.53
CA GLY A 105 8.32 -7.68 -8.02
C GLY A 105 8.43 -6.19 -7.72
N GLN A 106 7.92 -5.37 -8.63
CA GLN A 106 7.89 -3.91 -8.52
C GLN A 106 7.06 -3.47 -7.32
N ALA A 107 5.82 -3.95 -7.15
CA ALA A 107 4.98 -3.63 -5.99
C ALA A 107 5.69 -3.93 -4.65
N GLY A 108 6.31 -5.11 -4.54
CA GLY A 108 7.08 -5.47 -3.34
C GLY A 108 8.35 -4.63 -3.13
N ALA A 109 9.00 -4.19 -4.22
CA ALA A 109 10.14 -3.28 -4.15
C ALA A 109 9.70 -1.88 -3.69
N ILE A 110 8.59 -1.35 -4.21
CA ILE A 110 8.02 -0.07 -3.78
C ILE A 110 7.65 -0.12 -2.31
N ARG A 111 6.96 -1.18 -1.85
CA ARG A 111 6.60 -1.37 -0.44
C ARG A 111 7.83 -1.25 0.49
N LEU A 112 8.91 -1.92 0.14
CA LEU A 112 10.16 -1.85 0.91
C LEU A 112 10.80 -0.46 0.85
N GLY A 113 10.73 0.21 -0.30
CA GLY A 113 11.23 1.57 -0.48
C GLY A 113 10.48 2.58 0.39
N VAL A 114 9.14 2.52 0.41
CA VAL A 114 8.28 3.37 1.24
C VAL A 114 8.54 3.11 2.72
N ALA A 115 8.61 1.85 3.16
CA ALA A 115 8.92 1.52 4.55
C ALA A 115 10.29 2.06 5.00
N ARG A 116 11.30 2.01 4.12
CA ARG A 116 12.63 2.57 4.40
C ARG A 116 12.63 4.09 4.45
N ALA A 117 11.84 4.76 3.61
CA ALA A 117 11.68 6.20 3.61
C ALA A 117 10.95 6.69 4.88
N LEU A 118 9.88 6.01 5.31
CA LEU A 118 9.18 6.34 6.56
C LEU A 118 10.07 6.11 7.78
N ASN A 119 10.88 5.06 7.75
CA ASN A 119 11.85 4.80 8.80
C ASN A 119 13.03 5.78 8.78
N SER A 120 13.37 6.43 7.66
CA SER A 120 14.45 7.43 7.64
C SER A 120 14.00 8.79 8.18
N ILE A 121 12.71 9.13 7.99
CA ILE A 121 12.07 10.34 8.53
C ILE A 121 12.06 10.31 10.07
N ASP A 122 11.48 9.26 10.66
CA ASP A 122 11.38 9.13 12.10
C ASP A 122 11.74 7.70 12.52
N ARG A 123 12.98 7.55 12.98
CA ARG A 123 13.54 6.24 13.32
C ARG A 123 12.95 5.70 14.62
N ASP A 124 12.62 6.56 15.57
CA ASP A 124 12.28 6.13 16.92
C ASP A 124 10.80 5.74 17.00
N ALA A 125 9.91 6.50 16.36
CA ALA A 125 8.49 6.17 16.32
C ALA A 125 8.17 5.01 15.36
N ASN A 126 8.76 5.01 14.16
CA ASN A 126 8.29 4.12 13.09
C ASN A 126 8.95 2.74 13.08
N ARG A 127 10.19 2.62 13.58
CA ARG A 127 10.99 1.38 13.43
C ARG A 127 10.36 0.19 14.12
N ILE A 128 9.81 0.36 15.32
CA ILE A 128 9.27 -0.76 16.12
C ILE A 128 8.06 -1.37 15.40
N ALA A 129 7.11 -0.54 14.97
CA ALA A 129 5.93 -0.97 14.22
C ALA A 129 6.31 -1.63 12.89
N LEU A 130 7.17 -0.98 12.09
CA LEU A 130 7.58 -1.49 10.78
C LEU A 130 8.39 -2.79 10.87
N LYS A 131 9.23 -2.93 11.90
CA LYS A 131 10.01 -4.15 12.14
C LYS A 131 9.09 -5.30 12.57
N LYS A 132 8.14 -5.04 13.47
CA LYS A 132 7.17 -6.05 13.94
C LYS A 132 6.28 -6.55 12.80
N ALA A 133 5.88 -5.67 11.88
CA ALA A 133 5.13 -6.01 10.67
C ALA A 133 5.98 -6.67 9.56
N GLY A 134 7.32 -6.70 9.70
CA GLY A 134 8.22 -7.31 8.71
C GLY A 134 8.48 -6.47 7.45
N PHE A 135 8.15 -5.18 7.44
CA PHE A 135 8.28 -4.32 6.25
C PHE A 135 9.70 -3.81 5.98
N LEU A 136 10.61 -3.89 6.96
CA LEU A 136 12.01 -3.48 6.80
C LEU A 136 12.90 -4.58 6.22
N THR A 137 12.44 -5.84 6.23
CA THR A 137 13.20 -6.99 5.74
C THR A 137 13.08 -7.10 4.23
N ARG A 138 14.22 -7.24 3.55
CA ARG A 138 14.22 -7.53 2.11
C ARG A 138 13.81 -8.98 1.87
N ASP A 139 12.87 -9.20 0.96
CA ASP A 139 12.60 -10.54 0.42
C ASP A 139 13.80 -11.00 -0.40
N ALA A 140 14.57 -11.96 0.16
CA ALA A 140 15.81 -12.46 -0.42
C ALA A 140 15.59 -13.48 -1.56
N ARG A 141 14.34 -13.84 -1.87
CA ARG A 141 14.04 -14.82 -2.92
C ARG A 141 14.44 -14.28 -4.30
N VAL A 142 15.33 -15.02 -4.96
CA VAL A 142 15.79 -14.76 -6.34
C VAL A 142 15.60 -16.06 -7.15
N VAL A 143 15.43 -15.93 -8.46
CA VAL A 143 15.28 -17.09 -9.34
C VAL A 143 16.58 -17.91 -9.32
N GLU A 144 16.47 -19.18 -8.92
CA GLU A 144 17.60 -20.11 -8.98
C GLU A 144 18.01 -20.33 -10.44
N ARG A 145 19.32 -20.24 -10.72
CA ARG A 145 19.85 -20.51 -12.05
C ARG A 145 19.56 -21.95 -12.50
N LYS A 146 19.44 -22.17 -13.80
CA LYS A 146 19.43 -23.53 -14.37
C LYS A 146 20.80 -24.18 -14.12
N LYS A 147 20.79 -25.38 -13.53
CA LYS A 147 21.98 -26.22 -13.36
C LYS A 147 22.16 -27.11 -14.60
N ALA A 148 23.40 -27.45 -14.92
CA ALA A 148 23.70 -28.37 -16.03
C ALA A 148 23.02 -29.73 -15.80
N GLY A 149 22.57 -30.39 -16.87
CA GLY A 149 21.87 -31.68 -16.81
C GLY A 149 20.41 -31.63 -16.34
N LEU A 150 19.90 -30.47 -15.90
CA LEU A 150 18.49 -30.30 -15.50
C LEU A 150 17.70 -29.51 -16.55
N HIS A 151 16.40 -29.79 -16.68
CA HIS A 151 15.51 -29.03 -17.57
C HIS A 151 15.19 -27.63 -17.03
N LYS A 152 15.10 -27.47 -15.71
CA LYS A 152 14.95 -26.18 -14.99
C LYS A 152 15.86 -26.17 -13.75
N ALA A 153 15.71 -25.22 -12.83
CA ALA A 153 16.53 -25.11 -11.63
C ALA A 153 16.66 -26.43 -10.81
N ARG A 154 15.56 -27.19 -10.69
CA ARG A 154 15.51 -28.46 -9.95
C ARG A 154 14.85 -29.62 -10.70
N ARG A 155 14.28 -29.38 -11.89
CA ARG A 155 13.56 -30.40 -12.66
C ARG A 155 14.57 -31.30 -13.37
N ALA A 156 14.85 -32.46 -12.77
CA ALA A 156 15.64 -33.51 -13.39
C ALA A 156 14.87 -34.22 -14.51
N PRO A 157 15.56 -34.74 -15.54
CA PRO A 157 14.98 -35.74 -16.42
C PRO A 157 14.60 -37.00 -15.61
N GLN A 158 13.69 -37.81 -16.15
CA GLN A 158 13.33 -39.09 -15.54
C GLN A 158 14.54 -40.03 -15.61
N PHE A 159 14.94 -40.60 -14.48
CA PHE A 159 16.05 -41.56 -14.38
C PHE A 159 15.54 -43.00 -14.46
N SER A 160 16.21 -43.86 -15.24
CA SER A 160 16.05 -45.31 -15.17
C SER A 160 17.16 -45.90 -14.31
N LYS A 161 16.81 -46.66 -13.27
CA LYS A 161 17.75 -47.37 -12.38
C LYS A 161 18.22 -48.72 -12.92
N ARG A 162 17.61 -49.18 -14.02
CA ARG A 162 17.80 -50.51 -14.62
C ARG A 162 18.61 -50.37 -15.90
#